data_AF-A0A7J4RFI5-F1
#
_entry.id   AF-A0A7J4RFI5-F1
#
_cell.length_a   1.000
_cell.length_b   1.000
_cell.length_c   1.000
_cell.angle_alpha   90.00
_cell.angle_beta   90.00
_cell.angle_gamma   90.00
#
_symmetry.space_group_name_H-M   'P 1'
#
loop_
_entity.id
_entity.type
_entity.pdbx_description
1 polymer ?
#
loop_
_entity_poly.entity_id
_entity_poly.type
_entity_poly.pdbx_seq_one_letter_code
_entity_poly.pdbx_strand_id
1 'polypeptide(L)'
;MASGDVRFTFRSDETDVNVIIEGKKGWVEGIVDELGLSDVGLTMPIGVQSRSEEPDAISEDGDEEDTLKAPTDMGPEPDPSRIPVVKRPIGALNVEIEIEKIGLEPPSQNDAFELMDAFSELDEPRPIQGEMSVDPMAEAWLKELMRLIVREGGRTALATEMIEEVASAKLGGRTGTELSVWLESLFAAGKLVKIHGGDT
;
A
#
# COMPACT_ATOMS: atom_id res chain seq x y z
N MET A 1 -5.84 43.04 -28.33
CA MET A 1 -6.23 42.49 -27.02
C MET A 1 -6.77 41.08 -27.26
N ALA A 2 -5.93 40.06 -27.08
CA ALA A 2 -6.34 38.68 -27.32
C ALA A 2 -7.14 38.18 -26.12
N SER A 3 -8.46 38.10 -26.27
CA SER A 3 -9.34 37.42 -25.31
C SER A 3 -9.06 35.93 -25.42
N GLY A 4 -8.18 35.39 -24.56
CA GLY A 4 -7.95 33.96 -24.46
C GLY A 4 -9.22 33.24 -24.01
N ASP A 5 -9.43 32.03 -24.53
CA ASP A 5 -10.45 31.13 -24.01
C ASP A 5 -10.06 30.75 -22.57
N VAL A 6 -11.05 30.54 -21.71
CA VAL A 6 -10.88 30.20 -20.29
C VAL A 6 -11.74 29.01 -19.92
N ARG A 7 -11.28 28.23 -18.96
CA ARG A 7 -11.97 27.13 -18.29
C ARG A 7 -12.27 27.53 -16.86
N PHE A 8 -13.54 27.49 -16.48
CA PHE A 8 -13.95 27.52 -15.08
C PHE A 8 -14.17 26.09 -14.57
N THR A 9 -13.70 25.79 -13.38
CA THR A 9 -13.91 24.50 -12.72
C THR A 9 -14.34 24.70 -11.28
N PHE A 10 -15.44 24.07 -10.92
CA PHE A 10 -15.97 24.02 -9.55
C PHE A 10 -16.30 22.58 -9.19
N ARG A 11 -15.81 22.12 -8.04
CA ARG A 11 -16.12 20.82 -7.47
C ARG A 11 -16.58 21.00 -6.03
N SER A 12 -17.77 20.50 -5.72
CA SER A 12 -18.31 20.46 -4.35
C SER A 12 -18.30 19.01 -3.86
N ASP A 13 -17.50 18.75 -2.82
CA ASP A 13 -17.42 17.42 -2.20
C ASP A 13 -18.63 17.12 -1.30
N GLU A 14 -19.40 18.14 -0.89
CA GLU A 14 -20.61 18.00 -0.03
C GLU A 14 -21.86 17.63 -0.83
N THR A 15 -21.97 18.14 -2.06
CA THR A 15 -23.14 17.93 -2.93
C THR A 15 -22.86 17.03 -4.13
N ASP A 16 -21.63 16.51 -4.26
CA ASP A 16 -21.14 15.67 -5.36
C ASP A 16 -21.42 16.29 -6.75
N VAL A 17 -21.28 17.62 -6.85
CA VAL A 17 -21.51 18.38 -8.09
C VAL A 17 -20.18 18.83 -8.67
N ASN A 18 -19.98 18.55 -9.96
CA ASN A 18 -18.83 19.01 -10.74
C ASN A 18 -19.31 19.84 -11.93
N VAL A 19 -18.86 21.10 -12.01
CA VAL A 19 -19.21 22.05 -13.07
C VAL A 19 -17.94 22.48 -13.80
N ILE A 20 -17.90 22.26 -15.10
CA ILE A 20 -16.82 22.68 -16.00
C ILE A 20 -17.42 23.53 -17.12
N ILE A 21 -16.97 24.77 -17.25
CA ILE A 21 -17.44 25.71 -18.29
C ILE A 21 -16.24 26.20 -19.07
N GLU A 22 -16.27 26.06 -20.40
CA GLU A 22 -15.17 26.45 -21.28
C GLU A 22 -15.66 27.41 -22.37
N GLY A 23 -14.90 28.48 -22.62
CA GLY A 23 -15.19 29.40 -23.70
C GLY A 23 -14.53 30.76 -23.51
N LYS A 24 -15.03 31.78 -24.22
CA LYS A 24 -14.48 33.14 -24.13
C LYS A 24 -14.67 33.70 -22.72
N LYS A 25 -13.65 34.39 -22.19
CA LYS A 25 -13.64 34.97 -20.85
C LYS A 25 -14.95 35.66 -20.44
N GLY A 26 -15.43 36.62 -21.23
CA GLY A 26 -16.66 37.36 -20.90
C GLY A 26 -17.95 36.54 -20.96
N TRP A 27 -17.96 35.41 -21.66
CA TRP A 27 -19.10 34.49 -21.70
C TRP A 27 -19.10 33.56 -20.48
N VAL A 28 -17.92 33.06 -20.10
CA VAL A 28 -17.75 32.22 -18.90
C VAL A 28 -18.06 33.03 -17.64
N GLU A 29 -17.58 34.27 -17.53
CA GLU A 29 -17.89 35.14 -16.38
C GLU A 29 -19.41 35.41 -16.24
N GLY A 30 -20.14 35.59 -17.34
CA GLY A 30 -21.58 35.79 -17.32
C GLY A 30 -22.36 34.56 -16.82
N ILE A 31 -21.97 33.35 -17.23
CA ILE A 31 -22.60 32.11 -16.77
C ILE A 31 -22.24 31.80 -15.32
N VAL A 32 -21.00 32.08 -14.91
CA VAL A 32 -20.56 31.91 -13.52
C VAL A 32 -21.32 32.86 -12.58
N ASP A 33 -21.59 34.10 -13.01
CA ASP A 33 -22.38 35.08 -12.25
C ASP A 33 -23.86 34.68 -12.16
N GLU A 34 -24.46 34.19 -13.26
CA GLU A 34 -25.83 33.66 -13.26
C GLU A 34 -26.00 32.44 -12.33
N LEU A 35 -24.99 31.59 -12.25
CA LEU A 35 -24.96 30.43 -11.35
C LEU A 35 -24.56 30.79 -9.90
N GLY A 36 -24.14 32.03 -9.63
CA GLY A 36 -23.68 32.47 -8.32
C GLY A 36 -22.39 31.77 -7.85
N LEU A 37 -21.57 31.29 -8.79
CA LEU A 37 -20.36 30.50 -8.49
C LEU A 37 -19.07 31.35 -8.54
N SER A 38 -19.19 32.67 -8.58
CA SER A 38 -18.07 33.62 -8.72
C SER A 38 -17.03 33.52 -7.59
N ASP A 39 -17.46 33.19 -6.37
CA ASP A 39 -16.58 33.15 -5.19
C ASP A 39 -15.97 31.77 -4.89
N VAL A 40 -16.36 30.71 -5.60
CA VAL A 40 -16.07 29.31 -5.20
C VAL A 40 -15.28 28.48 -6.20
N GLY A 41 -15.16 28.90 -7.46
CA GLY A 41 -14.44 28.12 -8.49
C GLY A 41 -13.18 28.79 -9.04
N LEU A 42 -12.36 28.00 -9.73
CA LEU A 42 -11.11 28.44 -10.33
C LEU A 42 -11.29 28.72 -11.83
N THR A 43 -10.89 29.92 -12.30
CA THR A 43 -10.78 30.24 -13.72
C THR A 43 -9.34 30.07 -14.21
N MET A 44 -9.13 29.26 -15.25
CA MET A 44 -7.83 29.01 -15.88
C MET A 44 -7.86 29.40 -17.37
N PRO A 45 -6.87 30.11 -17.92
CA PRO A 45 -6.80 30.36 -19.36
C PRO A 45 -6.46 29.07 -20.13
N ILE A 46 -7.24 28.77 -21.17
CA ILE A 46 -6.97 27.71 -22.14
C ILE A 46 -6.00 28.26 -23.19
N GLY A 47 -4.84 27.63 -23.33
CA GLY A 47 -3.84 27.96 -24.35
C GLY A 47 -2.55 28.60 -23.83
N VAL A 48 -2.47 28.91 -22.54
CA VAL A 48 -1.18 29.03 -21.87
C VAL A 48 -0.89 27.66 -21.31
N GLN A 49 0.04 26.91 -21.93
CA GLN A 49 0.69 25.86 -21.17
C GLN A 49 1.22 26.55 -19.92
N SER A 50 0.70 26.18 -18.75
CA SER A 50 1.42 26.46 -17.53
C SER A 50 2.80 25.90 -17.81
N ARG A 51 3.77 26.80 -18.00
CA ARG A 51 5.17 26.46 -17.87
C ARG A 51 5.25 25.99 -16.42
N SER A 52 5.03 24.70 -16.23
CA SER A 52 5.66 23.98 -15.14
C SER A 52 7.09 24.50 -15.18
N GLU A 53 7.55 25.10 -14.09
CA GLU A 53 8.98 25.30 -13.88
C GLU A 53 9.58 23.89 -13.75
N GLU A 54 9.64 23.17 -14.87
CA GLU A 54 10.59 22.11 -15.07
C GLU A 54 11.95 22.81 -15.22
N PRO A 55 12.99 22.32 -14.52
CA PRO A 55 14.29 22.95 -14.53
C PRO A 55 14.81 22.97 -15.95
N ASP A 56 15.40 24.11 -16.33
CA ASP A 56 15.83 24.44 -17.68
C ASP A 56 16.44 23.24 -18.42
N ALA A 57 15.73 22.80 -19.46
CA ALA A 57 16.29 21.94 -20.49
C ALA A 57 17.36 22.74 -21.23
N ILE A 58 18.61 22.50 -20.84
CA ILE A 58 19.85 22.72 -21.58
C ILE A 58 19.64 22.76 -23.10
N SER A 59 19.78 23.96 -23.66
CA SER A 59 20.01 24.18 -25.08
C SER A 59 21.47 23.80 -25.41
N GLU A 60 21.64 22.69 -26.12
CA GLU A 60 22.87 22.38 -26.85
C GLU A 60 23.03 23.37 -28.01
N ASP A 61 23.86 24.40 -27.83
CA ASP A 61 24.91 24.78 -28.80
C ASP A 61 25.75 25.93 -28.23
N GLY A 62 27.05 25.74 -28.13
CA GLY A 62 28.01 26.80 -27.80
C GLY A 62 29.09 26.36 -26.83
N ASP A 63 30.20 25.85 -27.37
CA ASP A 63 31.48 25.74 -26.68
C ASP A 63 31.85 27.08 -26.03
N GLU A 64 31.88 27.17 -24.70
CA GLU A 64 32.73 28.08 -23.92
C GLU A 64 32.60 27.76 -22.42
N GLU A 65 33.71 27.28 -21.83
CA GLU A 65 33.98 27.03 -20.40
C GLU A 65 32.80 27.18 -19.42
N ASP A 66 32.24 26.04 -19.01
CA ASP A 66 31.29 25.93 -17.90
C ASP A 66 31.97 26.25 -16.56
N THR A 67 32.23 27.54 -16.33
CA THR A 67 32.51 28.07 -15.00
C THR A 67 31.20 28.37 -14.31
N LEU A 68 30.47 27.32 -13.91
CA LEU A 68 29.43 27.40 -12.89
C LEU A 68 30.08 27.88 -11.59
N LYS A 69 30.27 29.19 -11.45
CA LYS A 69 30.72 29.79 -10.21
C LYS A 69 29.65 29.47 -9.16
N ALA A 70 30.05 28.74 -8.13
CA ALA A 70 29.20 28.45 -6.99
C ALA A 70 28.58 29.76 -6.47
N PRO A 71 27.30 29.75 -6.05
CA PRO A 71 26.63 30.91 -5.48
C PRO A 71 27.48 31.56 -4.39
N THR A 72 27.55 32.89 -4.38
CA THR A 72 28.52 33.64 -3.56
C THR A 72 28.23 33.61 -2.06
N ASP A 73 27.07 33.07 -1.67
CA ASP A 73 26.64 32.95 -0.27
C ASP A 73 26.05 31.55 -0.02
N MET A 74 26.93 30.56 0.15
CA MET A 74 26.59 29.19 0.54
C MET A 74 26.75 28.97 2.06
N GLY A 75 26.90 30.05 2.84
CA GLY A 75 27.20 29.97 4.26
C GLY A 75 28.60 29.39 4.55
N PRO A 76 28.92 29.09 5.83
CA PRO A 76 30.18 28.49 6.21
C PRO A 76 30.33 27.07 5.63
N GLU A 77 31.54 26.72 5.21
CA GLU A 77 31.89 25.38 4.72
C GLU A 77 31.33 24.30 5.67
N PRO A 78 30.58 23.31 5.16
CA PRO A 78 30.07 22.25 6.02
C PRO A 78 31.26 21.52 6.68
N ASP A 79 31.31 21.53 8.01
CA ASP A 79 32.34 20.82 8.77
C ASP A 79 31.97 19.33 8.87
N PRO A 80 32.67 18.43 8.15
CA PRO A 80 32.39 17.00 8.17
C PRO A 80 32.60 16.38 9.56
N SER A 81 33.31 17.07 10.46
CA SER A 81 33.54 16.65 11.85
C SER A 81 32.28 16.75 12.71
N ARG A 82 31.25 17.47 12.26
CA ARG A 82 29.95 17.59 12.97
C ARG A 82 28.99 16.46 12.67
N ILE A 83 29.29 15.61 11.70
CA ILE A 83 28.44 14.47 11.34
C ILE A 83 28.77 13.31 12.28
N PRO A 84 27.82 12.83 13.10
CA PRO A 84 28.05 11.66 13.94
C PRO A 84 28.27 10.42 13.07
N VAL A 85 29.46 9.82 13.17
CA VAL A 85 29.79 8.59 12.44
C VAL A 85 29.18 7.38 13.17
N VAL A 86 27.90 7.13 12.92
CA VAL A 86 27.22 5.94 13.47
C VAL A 86 27.63 4.71 12.65
N LYS A 87 28.76 4.11 13.00
CA LYS A 87 29.17 2.81 12.44
C LYS A 87 28.37 1.71 13.14
N ARG A 88 27.28 1.24 12.52
CA ARG A 88 26.61 0.00 12.97
C ARG A 88 27.39 -1.19 12.41
N PRO A 89 27.84 -2.14 13.24
CA PRO A 89 28.40 -3.39 12.74
C PRO A 89 27.33 -4.14 11.96
N ILE A 90 27.67 -4.61 10.77
CA ILE A 90 26.76 -5.44 9.97
C ILE A 90 26.49 -6.73 10.75
N GLY A 91 25.21 -7.03 11.00
CA GLY A 91 24.79 -8.24 11.74
C GLY A 91 24.67 -8.09 13.26
N ALA A 92 24.87 -6.90 13.84
CA ALA A 92 24.67 -6.67 15.28
C ALA A 92 23.22 -6.31 15.68
N LEU A 93 22.29 -6.27 14.72
CA LEU A 93 20.88 -5.98 14.99
C LEU A 93 20.20 -7.21 15.57
N ASN A 94 19.90 -7.19 16.86
CA ASN A 94 18.94 -8.13 17.44
C ASN A 94 17.53 -7.51 17.33
N VAL A 95 16.71 -8.12 16.49
CA VAL A 95 15.36 -7.65 16.15
C VAL A 95 14.44 -7.72 17.37
N GLU A 96 14.59 -8.74 18.22
CA GLU A 96 13.76 -8.94 19.42
C GLU A 96 13.95 -7.80 20.43
N ILE A 97 15.21 -7.44 20.71
CA ILE A 97 15.56 -6.39 21.68
C ILE A 97 15.11 -5.01 21.20
N GLU A 98 15.23 -4.72 19.91
CA GLU A 98 14.75 -3.44 19.37
C GLU A 98 13.21 -3.38 19.31
N ILE A 99 12.52 -4.50 19.07
CA ILE A 99 11.05 -4.59 19.15
C ILE A 99 10.56 -4.30 20.58
N GLU A 100 11.18 -4.92 21.59
CA GLU A 100 10.87 -4.66 23.01
C GLU A 100 11.12 -3.20 23.39
N LYS A 101 12.20 -2.60 22.89
CA LYS A 101 12.56 -1.20 23.14
C LYS A 101 11.59 -0.20 22.51
N ILE A 102 10.93 -0.59 21.41
CA ILE A 102 9.87 0.18 20.76
C ILE A 102 8.51 -0.06 21.46
N GLY A 103 8.42 -1.03 22.36
CA GLY A 103 7.20 -1.36 23.12
C GLY A 103 6.20 -2.21 22.33
N LEU A 104 6.66 -2.90 21.28
CA LEU A 104 5.88 -3.89 20.55
C LEU A 104 6.09 -5.27 21.19
N GLU A 105 5.02 -6.03 21.38
CA GLU A 105 5.14 -7.42 21.79
C GLU A 105 5.53 -8.28 20.57
N PRO A 106 6.50 -9.21 20.72
CA PRO A 106 6.81 -10.16 19.66
C PRO A 106 5.59 -11.05 19.37
N PRO A 107 5.44 -11.55 18.14
CA PRO A 107 4.33 -12.42 17.77
C PRO A 107 4.31 -13.65 18.69
N SER A 108 3.21 -13.82 19.43
CA SER A 108 3.05 -14.93 20.36
C SER A 108 3.15 -16.28 19.64
N GLN A 109 3.60 -17.31 20.35
CA GLN A 109 3.54 -18.67 19.83
C GLN A 109 2.08 -19.11 19.81
N ASN A 110 1.61 -19.60 18.67
CA ASN A 110 0.24 -20.11 18.56
C ASN A 110 0.11 -21.38 19.41
N ASP A 111 -0.76 -21.37 20.43
CA ASP A 111 -1.15 -22.59 21.14
C ASP A 111 -2.23 -23.32 20.33
N ALA A 112 -2.04 -24.62 20.11
CA ALA A 112 -2.95 -25.45 19.32
C ALA A 112 -4.35 -25.49 19.95
N PHE A 113 -4.41 -25.56 21.28
CA PHE A 113 -5.67 -25.66 22.01
C PHE A 113 -6.48 -24.37 21.93
N GLU A 114 -5.83 -23.22 22.15
CA GLU A 114 -6.49 -21.90 22.05
C GLU A 114 -7.01 -21.66 20.63
N LEU A 115 -6.21 -21.99 19.61
CA LEU A 115 -6.64 -21.89 18.21
C LEU A 115 -7.81 -22.83 17.90
N MET A 116 -7.82 -24.04 18.45
CA MET A 116 -8.92 -24.99 18.23
C MET A 116 -10.22 -24.48 18.83
N ASP A 117 -10.19 -23.95 20.05
CA ASP A 117 -11.36 -23.36 20.71
C ASP A 117 -11.86 -22.16 19.91
N ALA A 118 -10.98 -21.20 19.61
CA ALA A 118 -11.33 -20.01 18.85
C ALA A 118 -11.83 -20.33 17.43
N PHE A 119 -11.24 -21.32 16.76
CA PHE A 119 -11.67 -21.77 15.43
C PHE A 119 -13.02 -22.49 15.46
N SER A 120 -13.35 -23.19 16.54
CA SER A 120 -14.62 -23.88 16.70
C SER A 120 -15.81 -22.93 16.92
N GLU A 121 -15.56 -21.76 17.50
CA GLU A 121 -16.55 -20.71 17.74
C GLU A 121 -16.87 -19.89 16.48
N LEU A 122 -16.10 -20.04 15.40
CA LEU A 122 -16.33 -19.30 14.16
C LEU A 122 -17.60 -19.76 13.44
N ASP A 123 -18.35 -18.77 12.95
CA ASP A 123 -19.48 -18.98 12.06
C ASP A 123 -19.04 -19.68 10.76
N GLU A 124 -19.92 -20.53 10.22
CA GLU A 124 -19.63 -21.25 8.98
C GLU A 124 -19.42 -20.26 7.81
N PRO A 125 -18.24 -20.28 7.16
CA PRO A 125 -17.93 -19.33 6.10
C PRO A 125 -18.68 -19.65 4.82
N ARG A 126 -18.87 -18.63 3.97
CA ARG A 126 -19.44 -18.83 2.64
C ARG A 126 -18.43 -19.53 1.73
N PRO A 127 -18.85 -20.52 0.91
CA PRO A 127 -17.97 -21.19 -0.04
C PRO A 127 -17.29 -20.21 -0.99
N ILE A 128 -16.01 -20.44 -1.29
CA ILE A 128 -15.25 -19.60 -2.22
C ILE A 128 -15.72 -19.85 -3.66
N GLN A 129 -16.13 -18.80 -4.37
CA GLN A 129 -16.48 -18.89 -5.78
C GLN A 129 -15.25 -18.59 -6.64
N GLY A 130 -14.58 -19.63 -7.13
CA GLY A 130 -13.46 -19.50 -8.06
C GLY A 130 -13.44 -20.63 -9.08
N GLU A 131 -13.16 -20.32 -10.35
CA GLU A 131 -13.14 -21.31 -11.44
C GLU A 131 -12.06 -22.39 -11.26
N MET A 132 -11.01 -22.10 -10.49
CA MET A 132 -9.95 -23.04 -10.12
C MET A 132 -10.04 -23.49 -8.65
N SER A 133 -11.23 -23.49 -8.05
CA SER A 133 -11.41 -24.05 -6.71
C SER A 133 -11.55 -25.57 -6.78
N VAL A 134 -10.71 -26.28 -6.03
CA VAL A 134 -10.79 -27.74 -5.91
C VAL A 134 -11.82 -28.10 -4.84
N ASP A 135 -11.81 -27.36 -3.74
CA ASP A 135 -12.77 -27.52 -2.64
C ASP A 135 -13.16 -26.14 -2.07
N PRO A 136 -14.24 -25.52 -2.59
CA PRO A 136 -14.70 -24.20 -2.17
C PRO A 136 -14.92 -24.02 -0.67
N MET A 137 -15.34 -25.09 0.02
CA MET A 137 -15.67 -25.03 1.44
C MET A 137 -14.42 -25.19 2.29
N ALA A 138 -13.57 -26.18 2.00
CA ALA A 138 -12.32 -26.36 2.73
C ALA A 138 -11.37 -25.16 2.55
N GLU A 139 -11.33 -24.56 1.36
CA GLU A 139 -10.56 -23.33 1.13
C GLU A 139 -11.10 -22.14 1.94
N ALA A 140 -12.42 -22.04 2.14
CA ALA A 140 -13.04 -21.01 2.97
C ALA A 140 -12.63 -21.16 4.44
N TRP A 141 -12.65 -22.39 4.97
CA TRP A 141 -12.19 -22.69 6.32
C TRP A 141 -10.71 -22.40 6.52
N LEU A 142 -9.86 -22.79 5.56
CA LEU A 142 -8.42 -22.47 5.62
C LEU A 142 -8.18 -20.96 5.62
N LYS A 143 -8.95 -20.20 4.83
CA LYS A 143 -8.85 -18.73 4.80
C LYS A 143 -9.22 -18.10 6.14
N GLU A 144 -10.28 -18.57 6.80
CA GLU A 144 -10.66 -18.07 8.12
C GLU A 144 -9.64 -18.47 9.18
N LEU A 145 -9.07 -19.68 9.12
CA LEU A 145 -7.97 -20.08 10.01
C LEU A 145 -6.77 -19.13 9.89
N MET A 146 -6.33 -18.85 8.66
CA MET A 146 -5.22 -17.91 8.42
C MET A 146 -5.56 -16.49 8.90
N ARG A 147 -6.82 -16.07 8.77
CA ARG A 147 -7.28 -14.77 9.27
C ARG A 147 -7.27 -14.71 10.79
N LEU A 148 -7.67 -15.79 11.46
CA LEU A 148 -7.64 -15.91 12.92
C LEU A 148 -6.22 -15.76 13.44
N ILE A 149 -5.26 -16.47 12.85
CA ILE A 149 -3.85 -16.46 13.27
C ILE A 149 -3.22 -15.07 13.09
N VAL A 150 -3.54 -14.37 11.99
CA VAL A 150 -3.06 -12.99 11.78
C VAL A 150 -3.66 -12.03 12.81
N ARG A 151 -4.92 -12.26 13.22
CA ARG A 151 -5.62 -11.41 14.18
C ARG A 151 -5.13 -11.62 15.62
N GLU A 152 -4.86 -12.86 16.01
CA GLU A 152 -4.58 -13.23 17.41
C GLU A 152 -3.08 -13.39 17.68
N GLY A 153 -2.34 -14.04 16.76
CA GLY A 153 -0.91 -14.32 16.93
C GLY A 153 0.02 -13.38 16.16
N GLY A 154 -0.50 -12.54 15.26
CA GLY A 154 0.31 -11.63 14.44
C GLY A 154 1.25 -12.33 13.46
N ARG A 155 1.05 -13.64 13.22
CA ARG A 155 1.86 -14.46 12.30
C ARG A 155 1.15 -14.63 10.96
N THR A 156 1.93 -14.70 9.90
CA THR A 156 1.42 -14.85 8.52
C THR A 156 1.52 -16.28 7.99
N ALA A 157 2.01 -17.22 8.81
CA ALA A 157 2.20 -18.60 8.41
C ALA A 157 2.02 -19.57 9.58
N LEU A 158 1.66 -20.80 9.23
CA LEU A 158 1.38 -21.88 10.16
C LEU A 158 2.06 -23.17 9.68
N ALA A 159 2.53 -23.99 10.63
CA ALA A 159 3.06 -25.31 10.34
C ALA A 159 1.94 -26.25 9.87
N THR A 160 2.25 -27.18 8.97
CA THR A 160 1.26 -28.10 8.40
C THR A 160 0.62 -28.98 9.49
N GLU A 161 1.43 -29.37 10.47
CA GLU A 161 1.04 -30.19 11.63
C GLU A 161 0.01 -29.46 12.50
N MET A 162 0.20 -28.15 12.70
CA MET A 162 -0.73 -27.31 13.45
C MET A 162 -2.05 -27.10 12.68
N ILE A 163 -1.99 -26.96 11.35
CA ILE A 163 -3.20 -26.89 10.51
C ILE A 163 -4.01 -28.19 10.63
N GLU A 164 -3.32 -29.34 10.64
CA GLU A 164 -3.94 -30.64 10.81
C GLU A 164 -4.65 -30.75 12.17
N GLU A 165 -3.96 -30.40 13.25
CA GLU A 165 -4.51 -30.49 14.61
C GLU A 165 -5.74 -29.60 14.81
N VAL A 166 -5.70 -28.36 14.32
CA VAL A 166 -6.77 -27.37 14.53
C VAL A 166 -7.96 -27.58 13.57
N ALA A 167 -7.69 -27.87 12.29
CA ALA A 167 -8.70 -27.71 11.24
C ALA A 167 -9.06 -29.01 10.48
N SER A 168 -8.45 -30.16 10.78
CA SER A 168 -8.72 -31.42 10.04
C SER A 168 -10.21 -31.75 9.96
N ALA A 169 -10.97 -31.55 11.05
CA ALA A 169 -12.42 -31.81 11.08
C ALA A 169 -13.23 -30.95 10.08
N LYS A 170 -12.81 -29.71 9.84
CA LYS A 170 -13.51 -28.74 8.96
C LYS A 170 -12.97 -28.77 7.52
N LEU A 171 -11.76 -29.27 7.32
CA LEU A 171 -11.11 -29.44 6.01
C LEU A 171 -11.48 -30.76 5.31
N GLY A 172 -12.61 -31.37 5.67
CA GLY A 172 -13.09 -32.62 5.09
C GLY A 172 -12.42 -33.88 5.66
N GLY A 173 -11.82 -33.81 6.85
CA GLY A 173 -11.19 -34.95 7.53
C GLY A 173 -9.83 -35.36 6.96
N ARG A 174 -9.22 -34.49 6.13
CA ARG A 174 -7.91 -34.74 5.52
C ARG A 174 -6.83 -34.69 6.60
N THR A 175 -5.97 -35.71 6.63
CA THR A 175 -4.87 -35.86 7.62
C THR A 175 -3.57 -36.25 6.92
N GLY A 176 -2.43 -35.90 7.53
CA GLY A 176 -1.09 -36.19 7.07
C GLY A 176 -0.81 -35.87 5.59
N THR A 177 -0.64 -36.93 4.79
CA THR A 177 -0.26 -36.82 3.38
C THR A 177 -1.35 -36.21 2.50
N GLU A 178 -2.62 -36.49 2.80
CA GLU A 178 -3.75 -35.94 2.02
C GLU A 178 -3.85 -34.42 2.17
N LEU A 179 -3.66 -33.94 3.40
CA LEU A 179 -3.62 -32.50 3.69
C LEU A 179 -2.43 -31.85 2.98
N SER A 180 -1.25 -32.49 3.04
CA SER A 180 -0.03 -31.97 2.41
C SER A 180 -0.19 -31.84 0.88
N VAL A 181 -0.73 -32.86 0.21
CA VAL A 181 -0.98 -32.84 -1.24
C VAL A 181 -2.01 -31.76 -1.60
N TRP A 182 -3.04 -31.60 -0.78
CA TRP A 182 -4.04 -30.56 -1.00
C TRP A 182 -3.45 -29.15 -0.85
N LEU A 183 -2.66 -28.90 0.19
CA LEU A 183 -1.96 -27.62 0.37
C LEU A 183 -0.96 -27.35 -0.77
N GLU A 184 -0.28 -28.38 -1.28
CA GLU A 184 0.57 -28.27 -2.47
C GLU A 184 -0.23 -27.90 -3.72
N SER A 185 -1.46 -28.43 -3.88
CA SER A 185 -2.34 -28.06 -4.98
C SER A 185 -2.76 -26.57 -4.90
N LEU A 186 -3.02 -26.06 -3.70
CA LEU A 186 -3.34 -24.65 -3.47
C LEU A 186 -2.13 -23.73 -3.70
N PHE A 187 -0.93 -24.19 -3.35
CA PHE A 187 0.32 -23.51 -3.68
C PHE A 187 0.55 -23.47 -5.19
N ALA A 188 0.34 -24.59 -5.91
CA ALA A 188 0.46 -24.64 -7.36
C ALA A 188 -0.56 -23.73 -8.07
N ALA A 189 -1.75 -23.57 -7.48
CA ALA A 189 -2.76 -22.61 -7.94
C ALA A 189 -2.42 -21.14 -7.59
N GLY A 190 -1.33 -20.88 -6.86
CA GLY A 190 -0.91 -19.54 -6.45
C GLY A 190 -1.73 -18.91 -5.31
N LYS A 191 -2.55 -19.70 -4.61
CA LYS A 191 -3.41 -19.21 -3.51
C LYS A 191 -2.69 -19.18 -2.16
N LEU A 192 -1.66 -20.01 -2.00
CA LEU A 192 -0.82 -20.08 -0.82
C LEU A 192 0.64 -19.79 -1.19
N VAL A 193 1.40 -19.30 -0.22
CA VAL A 193 2.84 -19.13 -0.32
C VAL A 193 3.50 -20.06 0.69
N LYS A 194 4.42 -20.92 0.22
CA LYS A 194 5.23 -21.76 1.10
C LYS A 194 6.43 -20.95 1.58
N ILE A 195 6.53 -20.77 2.88
CA ILE A 195 7.74 -20.24 3.52
C ILE A 195 8.63 -21.40 3.95
N HIS A 196 9.91 -21.30 3.64
CA HIS A 196 10.95 -22.23 4.09
C HIS A 196 11.86 -21.48 5.05
N GLY A 197 12.11 -22.05 6.24
CA GLY A 197 13.06 -21.49 7.21
C GLY A 197 12.47 -20.99 8.54
N GLY A 198 11.40 -21.63 9.05
CA GLY A 198 10.79 -21.30 10.35
C GLY A 198 11.22 -22.18 11.53
N ASP A 199 12.28 -22.98 11.39
CA ASP A 199 12.83 -23.85 12.45
C ASP A 199 13.80 -23.08 13.37
N THR A 200 13.35 -21.93 13.89
CA THR A 200 14.04 -21.18 14.97
C THR A 200 13.02 -20.40 15.77
#